data_AF-A0A9R1RJU0-F1
#
_entry.id   AF-A0A9R1RJU0-F1
#
_cell.length_a   1.000
_cell.length_b   1.000
_cell.length_c   1.000
_cell.angle_alpha   90.00
_cell.angle_beta   90.00
_cell.angle_gamma   90.00
#
_symmetry.space_group_name_H-M   'P 1'
#
loop_
_entity.id
_entity.type
_entity.pdbx_description
1 polymer ?
#
loop_
_entity_poly.entity_id
_entity_poly.type
_entity_poly.pdbx_seq_one_letter_code
_entity_poly.pdbx_strand_id
1 'polypeptide(L)'
;MAPLAGAAVASCMILLLLLVPCAQGQGQPPEASEEAWAEGQPPEASEDALTTLLSEGGCGAFAALVAATAGVGDAFREQIAGDLGLTLLCPDDDAVRAFIPRFHSLTVEEQVAALLYHGLTMAYSEEQLSWVHWKVSTLDGEQMLTVCHHRGRVILSSWPPSSRNEARITKTVVGDDHLAVYLIDAVLIPADPKPICYFYLAGG
;
A
#
# COMPACT_ATOMS: atom_id res chain seq x y z
N MET A 1 75.01 0.07 -2.80
CA MET A 1 74.95 0.26 -1.34
C MET A 1 74.02 1.43 -1.06
N ALA A 2 72.81 1.14 -0.54
CA ALA A 2 71.93 2.00 0.28
C ALA A 2 71.47 3.40 -0.26
N PRO A 3 70.37 3.98 0.28
CA PRO A 3 69.27 4.50 -0.53
C PRO A 3 68.93 6.00 -0.33
N LEU A 4 67.98 6.47 -1.15
CA LEU A 4 67.40 7.82 -1.19
C LEU A 4 66.21 7.97 -0.21
N ALA A 5 66.10 9.15 0.41
CA ALA A 5 65.12 9.52 1.42
C ALA A 5 64.33 10.80 1.03
N GLY A 6 63.06 10.85 1.46
CA GLY A 6 62.26 12.04 1.81
C GLY A 6 61.84 12.98 0.66
N ALA A 7 60.84 13.86 0.79
CA ALA A 7 59.81 14.11 1.78
C ALA A 7 58.79 15.15 1.21
N ALA A 8 57.53 14.99 1.57
CA ALA A 8 56.53 15.97 2.07
C ALA A 8 56.46 17.47 1.63
N VAL A 9 55.26 17.84 1.15
CA VAL A 9 54.40 19.08 1.32
C VAL A 9 54.95 20.51 1.16
N ALA A 10 54.25 21.31 0.33
CA ALA A 10 54.12 22.78 0.40
C ALA A 10 52.78 23.17 -0.26
N SER A 11 51.79 23.73 0.44
CA SER A 11 51.64 25.07 1.03
C SER A 11 51.20 26.15 0.02
N CYS A 12 50.04 26.70 0.34
CA CYS A 12 49.25 27.76 -0.29
C CYS A 12 50.02 29.08 -0.41
N MET A 13 49.92 29.77 -1.55
CA MET A 13 49.92 31.24 -1.60
C MET A 13 49.07 31.73 -2.78
N ILE A 14 48.29 32.74 -2.45
CA ILE A 14 47.16 33.32 -3.15
C ILE A 14 47.60 34.65 -3.80
N LEU A 15 46.86 35.06 -4.84
CA LEU A 15 46.72 36.41 -5.40
C LEU A 15 47.80 36.91 -6.39
N LEU A 16 47.38 37.15 -7.64
CA LEU A 16 47.56 38.43 -8.33
C LEU A 16 46.68 38.49 -9.60
N LEU A 17 45.61 39.29 -9.51
CA LEU A 17 44.68 39.69 -10.56
C LEU A 17 45.39 40.51 -11.64
N LEU A 18 45.18 40.19 -12.93
CA LEU A 18 45.31 41.18 -14.01
C LEU A 18 44.20 41.02 -15.07
N LEU A 19 43.46 42.12 -15.17
CA LEU A 19 42.50 42.60 -16.16
C LEU A 19 42.84 42.26 -17.63
N VAL A 20 41.86 41.73 -18.37
CA VAL A 20 41.74 41.94 -19.83
C VAL A 20 40.25 42.05 -20.22
N PRO A 21 39.79 43.18 -20.78
CA PRO A 21 38.45 43.31 -21.35
C PRO A 21 38.45 43.23 -22.89
N CYS A 22 37.25 42.95 -23.43
CA CYS A 22 36.74 43.25 -24.78
C CYS A 22 36.58 42.10 -25.81
N ALA A 23 35.30 41.97 -26.22
CA ALA A 23 34.79 41.87 -27.59
C ALA A 23 34.78 40.52 -28.34
N GLN A 24 33.55 39.97 -28.41
CA GLN A 24 32.78 39.44 -29.56
C GLN A 24 33.49 38.60 -30.65
N GLY A 25 32.98 37.38 -30.85
CA GLY A 25 33.17 36.58 -32.07
C GLY A 25 32.49 35.21 -31.95
N GLN A 26 31.57 34.92 -32.88
CA GLN A 26 30.55 33.86 -32.84
C GLN A 26 31.09 32.43 -32.99
N GLY A 27 30.44 31.49 -32.30
CA GLY A 27 30.52 30.05 -32.55
C GLY A 27 29.54 29.30 -31.64
N GLN A 28 28.33 29.03 -32.12
CA GLN A 28 27.25 28.36 -31.41
C GLN A 28 27.52 26.85 -31.26
N PRO A 29 27.40 26.27 -30.04
CA PRO A 29 27.06 24.86 -29.83
C PRO A 29 25.58 24.74 -29.35
N PRO A 30 24.97 23.56 -29.51
CA PRO A 30 23.53 23.41 -29.68
C PRO A 30 22.72 23.67 -28.40
N GLU A 31 21.52 24.17 -28.63
CA GLU A 31 20.37 24.26 -27.72
C GLU A 31 20.23 22.95 -26.92
N ALA A 32 20.59 22.99 -25.64
CA ALA A 32 20.25 21.96 -24.67
C ALA A 32 19.09 22.52 -23.85
N SER A 33 17.91 22.11 -24.29
CA SER A 33 16.61 22.16 -23.63
C SER A 33 16.67 22.25 -22.11
N GLU A 34 16.05 23.29 -21.57
CA GLU A 34 15.51 23.34 -20.22
C GLU A 34 14.46 22.23 -20.06
N GLU A 35 14.91 21.00 -19.85
CA GLU A 35 14.07 19.97 -19.25
C GLU A 35 14.11 20.19 -17.74
N ALA A 36 13.21 21.08 -17.31
CA ALA A 36 12.69 21.10 -15.96
C ALA A 36 12.34 19.65 -15.59
N TRP A 37 13.08 19.09 -14.63
CA TRP A 37 12.71 17.86 -13.97
C TRP A 37 11.38 18.12 -13.29
N ALA A 38 10.30 17.73 -13.98
CA ALA A 38 9.04 17.46 -13.32
C ALA A 38 9.32 16.25 -12.42
N GLU A 39 9.71 16.52 -11.18
CA GLU A 39 9.56 15.57 -10.09
C GLU A 39 8.07 15.26 -10.05
N GLY A 40 7.69 14.16 -10.71
CA GLY A 40 6.32 13.66 -10.70
C GLY A 40 5.96 13.42 -9.24
N GLN A 41 5.03 14.22 -8.73
CA GLN A 41 4.29 13.85 -7.53
C GLN A 41 3.87 12.39 -7.68
N PRO A 42 4.00 11.55 -6.62
CA PRO A 42 3.35 10.24 -6.59
C PRO A 42 1.91 10.45 -7.06
N PRO A 43 1.33 9.54 -7.87
CA PRO A 43 -0.02 9.73 -8.38
C PRO A 43 -0.90 10.08 -7.18
N GLU A 44 -1.39 11.33 -7.14
CA GLU A 44 -2.26 11.72 -6.05
C GLU A 44 -3.48 10.83 -6.19
N ALA A 45 -3.54 9.82 -5.32
CA ALA A 45 -4.69 8.95 -5.19
C ALA A 45 -5.79 9.84 -4.64
N SER A 46 -6.41 10.64 -5.52
CA SER A 46 -7.61 11.36 -5.19
C SER A 46 -8.67 10.33 -4.84
N GLU A 47 -9.55 10.68 -3.92
CA GLU A 47 -10.68 9.82 -3.52
C GLU A 47 -11.48 9.36 -4.76
N ASP A 48 -11.64 10.25 -5.73
CA ASP A 48 -12.27 9.98 -7.03
C ASP A 48 -11.53 8.92 -7.84
N ALA A 49 -10.19 8.94 -7.88
CA ALA A 49 -9.40 7.99 -8.66
C ALA A 49 -9.49 6.57 -8.08
N LEU A 50 -9.36 6.43 -6.76
CA LEU A 50 -9.51 5.12 -6.11
C LEU A 50 -10.94 4.60 -6.28
N THR A 51 -11.95 5.44 -6.07
CA THR A 51 -13.37 5.05 -6.22
C THR A 51 -13.69 4.60 -7.65
N THR A 52 -13.18 5.33 -8.65
CA THR A 52 -13.34 4.97 -10.07
C THR A 52 -12.67 3.64 -10.37
N LEU A 53 -11.43 3.45 -9.92
CA LEU A 53 -10.67 2.22 -10.12
C LEU A 53 -11.41 0.98 -9.58
N LEU A 54 -11.93 1.08 -8.35
CA LEU A 54 -12.66 -0.03 -7.72
C LEU A 54 -14.00 -0.32 -8.41
N SER A 55 -14.68 0.72 -8.85
CA SER A 55 -15.95 0.59 -9.57
C SER A 55 -15.76 -0.11 -10.92
N GLU A 56 -14.74 0.30 -11.70
CA GLU A 56 -14.37 -0.36 -12.96
C GLU A 56 -13.83 -1.79 -12.74
N GLY A 57 -13.22 -2.02 -11.58
CA GLY A 57 -12.70 -3.32 -11.15
C GLY A 57 -13.76 -4.38 -10.90
N GLY A 58 -14.99 -3.98 -10.55
CA GLY A 58 -16.13 -4.85 -10.24
C GLY A 58 -16.57 -4.87 -8.77
N CYS A 59 -16.11 -3.89 -7.97
CA CYS A 59 -16.43 -3.78 -6.55
C CYS A 59 -16.84 -2.34 -6.15
N GLY A 60 -17.66 -1.69 -6.98
CA GLY A 60 -18.14 -0.33 -6.75
C GLY A 60 -19.00 -0.18 -5.49
N ALA A 61 -19.70 -1.23 -5.07
CA ALA A 61 -20.44 -1.24 -3.82
C ALA A 61 -19.51 -1.16 -2.60
N PHE A 62 -18.34 -1.82 -2.66
CA PHE A 62 -17.31 -1.68 -1.62
C PHE A 62 -16.73 -0.26 -1.63
N ALA A 63 -16.42 0.28 -2.81
CA ALA A 63 -15.93 1.65 -2.97
C ALA A 63 -16.90 2.67 -2.36
N ALA A 64 -18.21 2.49 -2.55
CA ALA A 64 -19.23 3.34 -1.96
C ALA A 64 -19.26 3.29 -0.43
N LEU A 65 -19.04 2.11 0.18
CA LEU A 65 -18.92 1.99 1.63
C LEU A 65 -17.67 2.69 2.18
N VAL A 66 -16.54 2.54 1.47
CA VAL A 66 -15.27 3.21 1.80
C VAL A 66 -15.43 4.73 1.77
N ALA A 67 -16.04 5.28 0.71
CA ALA A 67 -16.30 6.72 0.59
C ALA A 67 -17.31 7.23 1.64
N ALA A 68 -18.29 6.40 2.02
CA ALA A 68 -19.31 6.78 3.01
C ALA A 68 -18.80 6.70 4.46
N THR A 69 -17.71 5.98 4.72
CA THR A 69 -17.19 5.74 6.07
C THR A 69 -15.96 6.59 6.33
N ALA A 70 -16.11 7.59 7.20
CA ALA A 70 -15.08 8.58 7.47
C ALA A 70 -13.74 7.94 7.86
N GLY A 71 -12.65 8.43 7.27
CA GLY A 71 -11.27 8.03 7.56
C GLY A 71 -10.79 6.75 6.87
N VAL A 72 -11.69 5.92 6.31
CA VAL A 72 -11.28 4.67 5.65
C VAL A 72 -10.58 4.95 4.32
N GLY A 73 -11.16 5.82 3.48
CA GLY A 73 -10.56 6.21 2.21
C GLY A 73 -9.20 6.90 2.39
N ASP A 74 -9.07 7.75 3.40
CA ASP A 74 -7.80 8.41 3.73
C ASP A 74 -6.74 7.41 4.18
N ALA A 75 -7.07 6.45 5.05
CA ALA A 75 -6.14 5.41 5.48
C ALA A 75 -5.61 4.56 4.32
N PHE A 76 -6.46 4.22 3.34
CA PHE A 76 -6.01 3.53 2.13
C PHE A 76 -5.06 4.38 1.29
N ARG A 77 -5.38 5.66 1.10
CA ARG A 77 -4.53 6.59 0.33
C ARG A 77 -3.18 6.82 1.00
N GLU A 78 -3.17 6.97 2.33
CA GLU A 78 -1.94 7.08 3.12
C GLU A 78 -1.07 5.82 2.97
N GLN A 79 -1.67 4.63 3.01
CA GLN A 79 -0.94 3.38 2.81
C GLN A 79 -0.40 3.25 1.36
N ILE A 80 -1.16 3.64 0.34
CA ILE A 80 -0.72 3.65 -1.07
C ILE A 80 0.47 4.58 -1.26
N ALA A 81 0.47 5.75 -0.62
CA ALA A 81 1.55 6.72 -0.70
C ALA A 81 2.83 6.28 0.05
N GLY A 82 2.73 5.26 0.91
CA GLY A 82 3.85 4.73 1.67
C GLY A 82 4.75 3.79 0.85
N ASP A 83 5.99 3.61 1.32
CA ASP A 83 7.01 2.79 0.64
C ASP A 83 6.64 1.31 0.49
N LEU A 84 5.77 0.80 1.39
CA LEU A 84 5.36 -0.61 1.36
C LEU A 84 4.19 -0.87 0.40
N GLY A 85 3.45 0.17 -0.01
CA GLY A 85 2.23 0.05 -0.79
C GLY A 85 1.06 -0.61 -0.06
N LEU A 86 -0.06 -0.76 -0.76
CA LEU A 86 -1.31 -1.36 -0.29
C LEU A 86 -1.69 -2.56 -1.15
N THR A 87 -2.12 -3.66 -0.51
CA THR A 87 -2.98 -4.64 -1.17
C THR A 87 -4.41 -4.44 -0.72
N LEU A 88 -5.33 -4.14 -1.63
CA LEU A 88 -6.75 -4.03 -1.34
C LEU A 88 -7.51 -5.26 -1.84
N LEU A 89 -8.11 -5.97 -0.90
CA LEU A 89 -8.95 -7.13 -1.13
C LEU A 89 -10.39 -6.65 -1.31
N CYS A 90 -10.81 -6.45 -2.55
CA CYS A 90 -12.08 -5.83 -2.89
C CYS A 90 -13.19 -6.87 -3.02
N PRO A 91 -14.16 -6.97 -2.10
CA PRO A 91 -15.27 -7.90 -2.27
C PRO A 91 -16.14 -7.46 -3.44
N ASP A 92 -16.58 -8.42 -4.26
CA ASP A 92 -17.48 -8.11 -5.36
C ASP A 92 -18.83 -7.53 -4.90
N ASP A 93 -19.52 -6.85 -5.80
CA ASP A 93 -20.76 -6.14 -5.48
C ASP A 93 -21.87 -7.05 -4.94
N ASP A 94 -21.89 -8.33 -5.31
CA ASP A 94 -22.88 -9.29 -4.84
C ASP A 94 -22.60 -9.70 -3.39
N ALA A 95 -21.33 -9.97 -3.06
CA ALA A 95 -20.87 -10.24 -1.71
C ALA A 95 -21.13 -9.04 -0.78
N VAL A 96 -20.81 -7.82 -1.23
CA VAL A 96 -21.07 -6.60 -0.45
C VAL A 96 -22.57 -6.43 -0.21
N ARG A 97 -23.41 -6.56 -1.24
CA ARG A 97 -24.86 -6.39 -1.14
C ARG A 97 -25.49 -7.36 -0.15
N ALA A 98 -25.02 -8.61 -0.12
CA ALA A 98 -25.46 -9.60 0.86
C ALA A 98 -25.02 -9.24 2.30
N PHE A 99 -23.90 -8.53 2.45
CA PHE A 99 -23.35 -8.13 3.75
C PHE A 99 -23.95 -6.83 4.31
N ILE A 100 -24.52 -5.95 3.48
CA ILE A 100 -25.08 -4.64 3.88
C ILE A 100 -25.96 -4.70 5.14
N PRO A 101 -26.93 -5.63 5.30
CA PRO A 101 -27.77 -5.68 6.50
C PRO A 101 -26.96 -5.87 7.78
N ARG A 102 -25.89 -6.69 7.71
CA ARG A 102 -24.97 -6.88 8.83
C ARG A 102 -24.11 -5.64 9.05
N PHE A 103 -23.55 -5.05 7.99
CA PHE A 103 -22.73 -3.85 8.08
C PHE A 103 -23.47 -2.71 8.82
N HIS A 104 -24.74 -2.48 8.49
CA HIS A 104 -25.56 -1.46 9.17
C HIS A 104 -25.92 -1.78 10.63
N SER A 105 -25.73 -3.03 11.08
CA SER A 105 -25.94 -3.42 12.47
C SER A 105 -24.71 -3.21 13.36
N LEU A 106 -23.55 -2.93 12.75
CA LEU A 106 -22.27 -2.69 13.43
C LEU A 106 -22.18 -1.27 13.98
N THR A 107 -21.38 -1.06 15.02
CA THR A 107 -21.00 0.29 15.45
C THR A 107 -20.15 0.99 14.38
N VAL A 108 -19.95 2.31 14.52
CA VAL A 108 -19.10 3.06 13.57
C VAL A 108 -17.66 2.53 13.59
N GLU A 109 -17.14 2.21 14.77
CA GLU A 109 -15.80 1.65 14.95
C GLU A 109 -15.69 0.26 14.29
N GLU A 110 -16.70 -0.59 14.47
CA GLU A 110 -16.76 -1.91 13.84
C GLU A 110 -16.90 -1.83 12.32
N GLN A 111 -17.61 -0.82 11.79
CA GLN A 111 -17.70 -0.55 10.35
C GLN A 111 -16.33 -0.15 9.78
N VAL A 112 -15.63 0.76 10.45
CA VAL A 112 -14.27 1.16 10.07
C VAL A 112 -13.33 -0.04 10.08
N ALA A 113 -13.31 -0.82 11.17
CA ALA A 113 -12.47 -2.01 11.30
C ALA A 113 -12.79 -3.04 10.20
N ALA A 114 -14.08 -3.29 9.92
CA ALA A 114 -14.48 -4.22 8.88
C ALA A 114 -14.00 -3.79 7.48
N LEU A 115 -14.03 -2.50 7.17
CA LEU A 115 -13.54 -2.00 5.88
C LEU A 115 -12.00 -2.03 5.82
N LEU A 116 -11.31 -1.57 6.87
CA LEU A 116 -9.84 -1.57 6.93
C LEU A 116 -9.23 -2.98 6.93
N TYR A 117 -9.97 -3.99 7.40
CA TYR A 117 -9.54 -5.39 7.35
C TYR A 117 -9.28 -5.90 5.93
N HIS A 118 -9.85 -5.25 4.93
CA HIS A 118 -9.65 -5.58 3.52
C HIS A 118 -8.37 -4.95 2.93
N GLY A 119 -7.69 -4.06 3.65
CA GLY A 119 -6.40 -3.50 3.24
C GLY A 119 -5.23 -4.19 3.95
N LEU A 120 -4.24 -4.68 3.21
CA LEU A 120 -3.00 -5.24 3.75
C LEU A 120 -1.90 -4.18 3.79
N THR A 121 -1.01 -4.27 4.77
CA THR A 121 0.03 -3.26 5.03
C THR A 121 1.22 -3.28 4.06
N MET A 122 1.08 -3.96 2.91
CA MET A 122 2.08 -4.05 1.86
C MET A 122 1.41 -4.45 0.53
N ALA A 123 1.95 -3.99 -0.59
CA ALA A 123 1.55 -4.44 -1.92
C ALA A 123 2.15 -5.83 -2.22
N TYR A 124 1.29 -6.82 -2.44
CA TYR A 124 1.67 -8.18 -2.76
C TYR A 124 1.20 -8.53 -4.16
N SER A 125 2.08 -9.12 -4.97
CA SER A 125 1.72 -9.78 -6.21
C SER A 125 0.99 -11.11 -5.93
N GLU A 126 0.22 -11.61 -6.90
CA GLU A 126 -0.42 -12.93 -6.77
C GLU A 126 0.60 -14.03 -6.54
N GLU A 127 1.77 -13.90 -7.16
CA GLU A 127 2.88 -14.79 -6.95
C GLU A 127 3.27 -14.82 -5.47
N GLN A 128 3.54 -13.66 -4.86
CA GLN A 128 3.89 -13.57 -3.44
C GLN A 128 2.79 -14.12 -2.52
N LEU A 129 1.51 -13.90 -2.85
CA LEU A 129 0.38 -14.48 -2.13
C LEU A 129 0.31 -16.01 -2.28
N SER A 130 0.72 -16.56 -3.43
CA SER A 130 0.64 -17.99 -3.73
C SER A 130 1.71 -18.84 -3.05
N TRP A 131 2.89 -18.27 -2.78
CA TRP A 131 4.05 -19.01 -2.28
C TRP A 131 4.09 -19.19 -0.77
N VAL A 132 3.22 -18.51 -0.02
CA VAL A 132 3.40 -18.38 1.41
C VAL A 132 2.11 -18.75 2.16
N HIS A 133 2.23 -19.60 3.19
CA HIS A 133 1.16 -19.82 4.18
C HIS A 133 1.37 -18.81 5.32
N TRP A 134 1.23 -17.53 5.01
CA TRP A 134 1.55 -16.46 5.95
C TRP A 134 0.31 -15.86 6.59
N LYS A 135 0.58 -15.27 7.76
CA LYS A 135 -0.32 -14.35 8.43
C LYS A 135 0.08 -12.94 8.02
N VAL A 136 -0.90 -12.18 7.60
CA VAL A 136 -0.72 -10.87 7.00
C VAL A 136 -1.27 -9.83 7.94
N SER A 137 -0.54 -8.74 8.12
CA SER A 137 -1.08 -7.59 8.83
C SER A 137 -2.10 -6.89 7.94
N THR A 138 -3.24 -6.56 8.52
CA THR A 138 -4.26 -5.72 7.86
C THR A 138 -4.22 -4.31 8.45
N LEU A 139 -4.84 -3.35 7.77
CA LEU A 139 -4.90 -1.96 8.20
C LEU A 139 -5.85 -1.74 9.38
N ASP A 140 -6.65 -2.74 9.78
CA ASP A 140 -7.40 -2.66 11.04
C ASP A 140 -6.47 -2.59 12.27
N GLY A 141 -5.21 -3.03 12.13
CA GLY A 141 -4.19 -3.02 13.18
C GLY A 141 -4.43 -4.04 14.30
N GLU A 142 -5.53 -4.80 14.25
CA GLU A 142 -5.94 -5.72 15.31
C GLU A 142 -5.78 -7.16 14.88
N GLN A 143 -6.14 -7.47 13.64
CA GLN A 143 -6.34 -8.84 13.20
C GLN A 143 -5.51 -9.15 11.98
N MET A 144 -4.93 -10.35 12.01
CA MET A 144 -4.21 -10.88 10.87
C MET A 144 -5.19 -11.59 9.92
N LEU A 145 -4.88 -11.54 8.64
CA LEU A 145 -5.53 -12.36 7.63
C LEU A 145 -4.63 -13.56 7.29
N THR A 146 -5.23 -14.71 7.02
CA THR A 146 -4.54 -15.93 6.61
C THR A 146 -4.65 -16.06 5.10
N VAL A 147 -3.51 -16.27 4.44
CA VAL A 147 -3.46 -16.55 3.00
C VAL A 147 -3.04 -18.00 2.82
N CYS A 148 -3.90 -18.78 2.16
CA CYS A 148 -3.71 -20.19 1.88
C CYS A 148 -3.78 -20.44 0.37
N HIS A 149 -2.84 -21.23 -0.15
CA HIS A 149 -2.90 -21.65 -1.55
C HIS A 149 -3.34 -23.12 -1.63
N HIS A 150 -4.44 -23.39 -2.35
CA HIS A 150 -4.96 -24.73 -2.50
C HIS A 150 -5.46 -24.98 -3.93
N ARG A 151 -4.84 -25.95 -4.61
CA ARG A 151 -5.18 -26.40 -5.98
C ARG A 151 -5.20 -25.26 -7.02
N GLY A 152 -4.20 -24.37 -6.97
CA GLY A 152 -4.07 -23.27 -7.94
C GLY A 152 -4.98 -22.07 -7.63
N ARG A 153 -5.47 -21.96 -6.40
CA ARG A 153 -6.33 -20.85 -5.95
C ARG A 153 -5.85 -20.30 -4.63
N VAL A 154 -5.87 -18.97 -4.51
CA VAL A 154 -5.62 -18.26 -3.26
C VAL A 154 -6.93 -18.17 -2.48
N ILE A 155 -6.88 -18.63 -1.23
CA ILE A 155 -7.98 -18.62 -0.25
C ILE A 155 -7.57 -17.72 0.90
N LEU A 156 -8.46 -16.81 1.26
CA LEU A 156 -8.28 -15.80 2.29
C LEU A 156 -9.25 -16.10 3.42
N SER A 157 -8.80 -16.04 4.67
CA SER A 157 -9.67 -16.24 5.83
C SER A 157 -9.13 -15.48 7.04
N SER A 158 -9.99 -15.16 8.01
CA SER A 158 -9.51 -14.54 9.25
C SER A 158 -8.55 -15.43 10.04
N TRP A 159 -7.75 -14.82 10.92
CA TRP A 159 -6.89 -15.55 11.85
C TRP A 159 -7.48 -15.53 13.28
N PRO A 160 -7.64 -16.68 13.96
CA PRO A 160 -7.41 -18.04 13.46
C PRO A 160 -8.43 -18.45 12.38
N PRO A 161 -8.05 -19.34 11.44
CA PRO A 161 -8.92 -19.73 10.33
C PRO A 161 -10.22 -20.34 10.83
N SER A 162 -11.33 -19.89 10.26
CA SER A 162 -12.67 -20.42 10.52
C SER A 162 -13.31 -20.83 9.21
N SER A 163 -14.01 -21.97 9.19
CA SER A 163 -14.73 -22.44 7.99
C SER A 163 -15.98 -21.61 7.65
N ARG A 164 -16.27 -20.56 8.42
CA ARG A 164 -17.46 -19.70 8.24
C ARG A 164 -17.20 -18.46 7.40
N ASN A 165 -15.93 -18.07 7.22
CA ASN A 165 -15.57 -16.87 6.48
C ASN A 165 -14.27 -17.12 5.70
N GLU A 166 -14.44 -17.60 4.47
CA GLU A 166 -13.39 -17.76 3.48
C GLU A 166 -13.78 -16.94 2.24
N ALA A 167 -12.80 -16.27 1.65
CA ALA A 167 -12.92 -15.58 0.37
C ALA A 167 -11.86 -16.11 -0.60
N ARG A 168 -12.13 -16.00 -1.90
CA ARG A 168 -11.23 -16.43 -2.97
C ARG A 168 -10.94 -15.25 -3.87
N ILE A 169 -9.68 -15.11 -4.27
CA ILE A 169 -9.33 -14.17 -5.34
C ILE A 169 -9.92 -14.70 -6.65
N THR A 170 -10.75 -13.90 -7.29
CA THR A 170 -11.43 -14.23 -8.55
C THR A 170 -10.80 -13.50 -9.73
N LYS A 171 -10.21 -12.33 -9.51
CA LYS A 171 -9.63 -11.47 -10.55
C LYS A 171 -8.61 -10.50 -9.96
N THR A 172 -7.52 -10.27 -10.68
CA THR A 172 -6.63 -9.10 -10.48
C THR A 172 -7.24 -7.87 -11.15
N VAL A 173 -7.41 -6.78 -10.40
CA VAL A 173 -7.84 -5.48 -10.94
C VAL A 173 -6.61 -4.63 -11.25
N VAL A 174 -5.67 -4.56 -10.30
CA VAL A 174 -4.36 -3.87 -10.44
C VAL A 174 -3.29 -4.73 -9.75
N GLY A 175 -2.08 -4.71 -10.27
CA GLY A 175 -0.91 -5.33 -9.64
C GLY A 175 0.34 -4.52 -9.93
N ASP A 176 0.56 -3.47 -9.15
CA ASP A 176 1.79 -2.66 -9.14
C ASP A 176 2.47 -2.70 -7.76
N ASP A 177 3.67 -2.12 -7.66
CA ASP A 177 4.52 -2.17 -6.47
C ASP A 177 4.02 -1.29 -5.29
N HIS A 178 3.12 -0.34 -5.54
CA HIS A 178 2.48 0.55 -4.57
C HIS A 178 1.00 0.21 -4.33
N LEU A 179 0.31 -0.38 -5.30
CA LEU A 179 -1.08 -0.79 -5.21
C LEU A 179 -1.33 -2.12 -5.94
N ALA A 180 -1.80 -3.11 -5.18
CA ALA A 180 -2.39 -4.33 -5.70
C ALA A 180 -3.87 -4.38 -5.33
N VAL A 181 -4.76 -4.64 -6.28
CA VAL A 181 -6.21 -4.77 -6.04
C VAL A 181 -6.69 -6.12 -6.55
N TYR A 182 -7.27 -6.91 -5.65
CA TYR A 182 -7.81 -8.23 -5.95
C TYR A 182 -9.31 -8.26 -5.70
N LEU A 183 -10.08 -8.67 -6.70
CA LEU A 183 -11.49 -8.95 -6.52
C LEU A 183 -11.66 -10.28 -5.77
N ILE A 184 -12.51 -10.30 -4.74
CA ILE A 184 -12.80 -11.49 -3.93
C ILE A 184 -14.29 -11.80 -3.88
N ASP A 185 -14.63 -13.09 -3.78
CA ASP A 185 -16.02 -13.59 -3.85
C ASP A 185 -16.81 -13.54 -2.53
N ALA A 186 -16.22 -13.01 -1.46
CA ALA A 186 -16.87 -12.88 -0.15
C ALA A 186 -16.29 -11.72 0.65
N VAL A 187 -17.13 -11.09 1.49
CA VAL A 187 -16.66 -10.11 2.48
C VAL A 187 -15.91 -10.83 3.59
N LEU A 188 -14.68 -10.40 3.84
CA LEU A 188 -13.87 -10.90 4.95
C LEU A 188 -14.34 -10.26 6.25
N ILE A 189 -14.58 -11.08 7.25
CA ILE A 189 -15.07 -10.65 8.57
C ILE A 189 -13.93 -10.88 9.55
N PRO A 190 -13.45 -9.81 10.22
CA PRO A 190 -12.51 -9.97 11.32
C PRO A 190 -13.09 -10.96 12.34
N ALA A 191 -12.26 -11.87 12.85
CA ALA A 191 -12.66 -12.70 13.97
C ALA A 191 -13.13 -11.79 15.13
N ASP A 192 -14.17 -12.20 15.87
CA ASP A 192 -14.52 -11.45 17.07
C ASP A 192 -13.27 -11.35 17.94
N PRO A 193 -12.86 -10.14 18.40
CA PRO A 193 -11.85 -10.06 19.45
C PRO A 193 -12.40 -10.92 20.57
N LYS A 194 -11.71 -12.03 20.88
CA LYS A 194 -12.18 -12.97 21.90
C LYS A 194 -12.63 -12.11 23.09
N PRO A 195 -13.86 -12.25 23.59
CA PRO A 195 -14.22 -11.59 24.83
C PRO A 195 -13.12 -11.98 25.80
N ILE A 196 -12.39 -10.98 26.28
CA ILE A 196 -11.39 -11.14 27.33
C ILE A 196 -12.09 -11.98 28.37
N CYS A 197 -11.64 -13.22 28.56
CA CYS A 197 -12.25 -14.13 29.51
C CYS A 197 -12.12 -13.50 30.90
N TYR A 198 -13.10 -12.72 31.34
CA TYR A 198 -13.27 -12.33 32.75
C TYR A 198 -13.47 -13.55 33.66
N PHE A 199 -13.60 -14.76 33.09
CA PHE A 199 -13.66 -16.02 33.83
C PHE A 199 -12.37 -16.42 34.57
N TYR A 200 -11.26 -15.70 34.41
CA TYR A 200 -10.05 -15.93 35.22
C TYR A 200 -9.86 -14.98 36.42
N LEU A 201 -10.78 -14.02 36.65
CA LEU A 201 -10.70 -13.11 37.81
C LEU A 201 -11.82 -13.32 38.84
N ALA A 202 -12.62 -14.37 38.73
CA ALA A 202 -13.68 -14.72 39.69
C ALA A 202 -13.54 -16.15 40.25
N GLY A 203 -12.31 -16.63 40.39
CA GLY A 203 -12.04 -17.96 40.96
C GLY A 203 -10.63 -18.04 41.56
N GLY A 204 -10.46 -17.47 42.74
CA GLY A 204 -9.26 -17.55 43.58
C GLY A 204 -9.51 -16.92 44.92
#